data_AF-A0A383VDJ8-F1
#
_entry.id   AF-A0A383VDJ8-F1
#
_cell.length_a   1.000
_cell.length_b   1.000
_cell.length_c   1.000
_cell.angle_alpha   90.00
_cell.angle_beta   90.00
_cell.angle_gamma   90.00
#
_symmetry.space_group_name_H-M   'P 1'
#
loop_
_entity.id
_entity.type
_entity.pdbx_description
1 polymer ?
#
loop_
_entity_poly.entity_id
_entity_poly.type
_entity_poly.pdbx_seq_one_letter_code
_entity_poly.pdbx_strand_id
1 'polypeptide(L)'
;MDRCTKNFNVYYNPDTAEWIRIPWDVEASMGQDNTLGGSPGDLWCILACEQWNSPLYCDSEHAQDISGINTPWGQGLTAVGLNPFQGSATGRRSLAQAPVAGRLNAEGNKPLTFRKPDDWSNPDRVQYGSRSVIGAPGTFNHLTDAIFDVTATRIMYLRRLRTLADKYYGQNRLRQMADALYTKIQPVAALDNTVWQRGDGSRGYKQITTEFIPIRGKQLLETYAPGGANPLLPAAQVPSSSVVIGWGPSDSSSSSKQQAFVSLQLSSPGGSGDSVDISGWKLARQGGPSFTFPSGTVLVKDVTLHLSENVKGFRSRSSSPKAGEAAFVLQVPPGLLPDGGSGASWTLTDDQGAAVKLE
;
A
#
# COMPACT_ATOMS: atom_id res chain seq x y z
N MET A 1 -19.04 -3.61 0.72
CA MET A 1 -18.32 -2.74 1.67
C MET A 1 -17.64 -1.66 0.85
N ASP A 2 -17.77 -0.40 1.25
CA ASP A 2 -17.45 0.80 0.45
C ASP A 2 -15.93 1.09 0.33
N ARG A 3 -15.03 0.11 0.46
CA ARG A 3 -13.58 0.39 0.69
C ARG A 3 -12.87 1.01 -0.51
N CYS A 4 -13.32 0.76 -1.74
CA CYS A 4 -12.79 1.40 -2.96
C CYS A 4 -13.42 2.76 -3.27
N THR A 5 -14.60 2.98 -2.69
CA THR A 5 -15.49 4.11 -2.96
C THR A 5 -15.61 5.05 -1.76
N LYS A 6 -14.97 4.70 -0.62
CA LYS A 6 -14.80 5.53 0.58
C LYS A 6 -14.15 6.84 0.23
N ASN A 7 -14.56 7.86 0.97
CA ASN A 7 -14.19 9.24 0.77
C ASN A 7 -12.66 9.41 0.91
N PHE A 8 -12.04 10.07 -0.06
CA PHE A 8 -10.66 10.53 0.07
C PHE A 8 -10.63 12.00 -0.32
N ASN A 9 -9.82 12.77 0.40
CA ASN A 9 -9.49 14.11 -0.02
C ASN A 9 -8.37 14.02 -1.05
N VAL A 10 -8.54 14.72 -2.17
CA VAL A 10 -7.51 14.88 -3.18
C VAL A 10 -7.08 16.34 -3.17
N TYR A 11 -5.79 16.57 -3.01
CA TYR A 11 -5.19 17.90 -3.02
C TYR A 11 -4.14 18.01 -4.12
N TYR A 12 -4.17 19.10 -4.88
CA TYR A 12 -3.13 19.44 -5.85
C TYR A 12 -2.23 20.54 -5.29
N ASN A 13 -0.94 20.28 -5.18
CA ASN A 13 0.05 21.28 -4.83
C ASN A 13 0.50 22.03 -6.10
N PRO A 14 0.15 23.33 -6.28
CA PRO A 14 0.51 24.07 -7.49
C PRO A 14 2.01 24.38 -7.61
N ASP A 15 2.76 24.34 -6.50
CA ASP A 15 4.20 24.64 -6.49
C ASP A 15 5.01 23.46 -7.01
N THR A 16 4.61 22.24 -6.65
CA THR A 16 5.30 21.00 -7.03
C THR A 16 4.62 20.26 -8.19
N ALA A 17 3.40 20.67 -8.54
CA ALA A 17 2.52 20.01 -9.50
C ALA A 17 2.21 18.54 -9.12
N GLU A 18 2.09 18.26 -7.83
CA GLU A 18 1.84 16.93 -7.29
C GLU A 18 0.42 16.79 -6.75
N TRP A 19 -0.14 15.59 -6.91
CA TRP A 19 -1.41 15.20 -6.31
C TRP A 19 -1.17 14.39 -5.05
N ILE A 20 -1.90 14.71 -3.99
CA ILE A 20 -1.91 13.99 -2.72
C ILE A 20 -3.31 13.42 -2.51
N ARG A 21 -3.39 12.12 -2.18
CA ARG A 21 -4.62 11.46 -1.75
C ARG A 21 -4.53 11.15 -0.27
N ILE A 22 -5.51 11.62 0.49
CA ILE A 22 -5.62 11.39 1.93
C ILE A 22 -6.90 10.59 2.19
N PRO A 23 -6.84 9.41 2.83
CA PRO A 23 -8.05 8.69 3.19
C PRO A 23 -8.84 9.50 4.23
N TRP A 24 -10.14 9.67 3.98
CA TRP A 24 -11.12 10.18 4.93
C TRP A 24 -12.01 8.99 5.33
N ASP A 25 -12.53 8.95 6.55
CA ASP A 25 -13.45 7.86 6.97
C ASP A 25 -12.76 6.47 7.07
N VAL A 26 -11.74 6.37 7.95
CA VAL A 26 -10.96 5.14 8.18
C VAL A 26 -11.65 4.13 9.10
N GLU A 27 -12.86 4.39 9.55
CA GLU A 27 -13.64 3.41 10.32
C GLU A 27 -14.00 2.22 9.43
N ALA A 28 -13.86 1.03 10.01
CA ALA A 28 -13.86 -0.25 9.30
C ALA A 28 -12.66 -0.52 8.37
N SER A 29 -11.58 0.27 8.41
CA SER A 29 -10.30 -0.09 7.73
C SER A 29 -9.69 -1.39 8.28
N MET A 30 -9.80 -1.62 9.59
CA MET A 30 -9.45 -2.89 10.22
C MET A 30 -10.57 -3.94 10.11
N GLY A 31 -11.74 -3.55 9.61
CA GLY A 31 -12.96 -4.36 9.61
C GLY A 31 -13.87 -4.09 10.79
N GLN A 32 -15.14 -4.45 10.60
CA GLN A 32 -16.16 -4.43 11.64
C GLN A 32 -16.66 -5.87 11.76
N ASP A 33 -16.45 -6.48 12.91
CA ASP A 33 -17.11 -7.71 13.26
C ASP A 33 -17.96 -7.45 14.50
N ASN A 34 -19.26 -7.67 14.38
CA ASN A 34 -20.24 -7.37 15.42
C ASN A 34 -20.26 -8.45 16.50
N THR A 35 -19.44 -9.50 16.39
CA THR A 35 -19.35 -10.64 17.31
C THR A 35 -17.90 -10.94 17.72
N LEU A 36 -17.67 -11.22 19.01
CA LEU A 36 -16.38 -11.74 19.49
C LEU A 36 -16.42 -13.27 19.35
N GLY A 37 -15.36 -13.89 18.84
CA GLY A 37 -15.26 -15.33 18.59
C GLY A 37 -14.85 -15.71 17.17
N GLY A 38 -14.30 -14.79 16.37
CA GLY A 38 -13.78 -15.09 15.03
C GLY A 38 -14.80 -15.53 13.98
N SER A 39 -16.10 -15.47 14.29
CA SER A 39 -17.17 -15.74 13.33
C SER A 39 -17.52 -14.47 12.58
N PRO A 40 -17.27 -14.38 11.26
CA PRO A 40 -17.59 -13.19 10.52
C PRO A 40 -19.09 -12.88 10.59
N GLY A 41 -19.42 -11.62 10.83
CA GLY A 41 -20.80 -11.17 10.85
C GLY A 41 -21.54 -11.46 9.53
N ASP A 42 -22.86 -11.57 9.61
CA ASP A 42 -23.76 -12.00 8.52
C ASP A 42 -23.66 -11.16 7.23
N LEU A 43 -23.13 -9.94 7.32
CA LEU A 43 -23.00 -9.03 6.19
C LEU A 43 -21.58 -9.01 5.59
N TRP A 44 -20.55 -9.39 6.35
CA TRP A 44 -19.17 -9.10 5.99
C TRP A 44 -18.17 -10.11 6.52
N CYS A 45 -17.51 -10.85 5.63
CA CYS A 45 -16.40 -11.74 5.98
C CYS A 45 -15.04 -11.05 5.97
N ILE A 46 -14.96 -9.84 6.56
CA ILE A 46 -13.80 -8.95 6.47
C ILE A 46 -12.53 -9.54 7.07
N LEU A 47 -12.62 -10.51 7.97
CA LEU A 47 -11.44 -11.16 8.54
C LEU A 47 -11.06 -12.46 7.82
N ALA A 48 -11.96 -13.02 7.00
CA ALA A 48 -11.81 -14.37 6.46
C ALA A 48 -11.74 -14.43 4.93
N CYS A 49 -12.38 -13.50 4.23
CA CYS A 49 -12.48 -13.53 2.78
C CYS A 49 -11.33 -12.78 2.12
N GLU A 50 -10.67 -13.44 1.18
CA GLU A 50 -9.62 -12.85 0.34
C GLU A 50 -10.14 -11.65 -0.46
N GLN A 51 -11.37 -11.74 -0.98
CA GLN A 51 -12.07 -10.66 -1.68
C GLN A 51 -11.99 -9.31 -0.97
N TRP A 52 -12.03 -9.27 0.37
CA TRP A 52 -12.05 -8.02 1.15
C TRP A 52 -10.71 -7.68 1.80
N ASN A 53 -9.73 -8.58 1.71
CA ASN A 53 -8.45 -8.51 2.42
C ASN A 53 -7.24 -8.45 1.51
N SER A 54 -7.42 -8.64 0.21
CA SER A 54 -6.29 -8.61 -0.71
C SER A 54 -5.50 -7.29 -0.58
N PRO A 55 -4.15 -7.36 -0.57
CA PRO A 55 -3.30 -6.20 -0.80
C PRO A 55 -3.70 -5.37 -2.03
N LEU A 56 -4.23 -6.01 -3.07
CA LEU A 56 -4.62 -5.39 -4.34
C LEU A 56 -6.14 -5.15 -4.41
N TYR A 57 -6.82 -5.05 -3.26
CA TYR A 57 -8.20 -4.61 -3.22
C TYR A 57 -8.34 -3.24 -3.92
N CYS A 58 -9.38 -3.05 -4.75
CA CYS A 58 -9.61 -1.87 -5.62
C CYS A 58 -8.81 -1.79 -6.92
N ASP A 59 -7.96 -2.77 -7.20
CA ASP A 59 -7.36 -3.02 -8.50
C ASP A 59 -8.38 -3.72 -9.40
N SER A 60 -8.55 -3.27 -10.64
CA SER A 60 -9.49 -3.89 -11.58
C SER A 60 -8.97 -5.22 -12.15
N GLU A 61 -7.65 -5.40 -12.18
CA GLU A 61 -6.99 -6.61 -12.68
C GLU A 61 -6.83 -7.69 -11.60
N HIS A 62 -7.11 -7.32 -10.36
CA HIS A 62 -7.15 -8.27 -9.27
C HIS A 62 -8.59 -8.77 -9.11
N ALA A 63 -8.79 -10.08 -9.24
CA ALA A 63 -10.11 -10.70 -9.21
C ALA A 63 -10.82 -10.41 -7.88
N GLN A 64 -11.62 -9.35 -7.87
CA GLN A 64 -12.44 -8.99 -6.72
C GLN A 64 -13.67 -9.88 -6.62
N ASP A 65 -14.08 -10.46 -7.74
CA ASP A 65 -15.20 -11.38 -7.82
C ASP A 65 -14.69 -12.78 -8.13
N ILE A 66 -15.06 -13.69 -7.23
CA ILE A 66 -14.63 -15.08 -7.18
C ILE A 66 -15.24 -15.83 -8.37
N SER A 67 -14.47 -15.99 -9.45
CA SER A 67 -14.70 -17.06 -10.42
C SER A 67 -13.58 -18.10 -10.34
N GLY A 68 -13.94 -19.34 -9.99
CA GLY A 68 -13.03 -20.49 -10.09
C GLY A 68 -12.31 -20.93 -8.80
N ILE A 69 -12.73 -20.46 -7.62
CA ILE A 69 -12.23 -21.02 -6.36
C ILE A 69 -12.78 -22.44 -6.17
N ASN A 70 -11.88 -23.40 -6.05
CA ASN A 70 -12.17 -24.70 -5.46
C ASN A 70 -12.34 -24.54 -3.96
N THR A 71 -13.59 -24.43 -3.51
CA THR A 71 -13.88 -24.54 -2.08
C THR A 71 -13.89 -26.02 -1.67
N PRO A 72 -13.78 -26.37 -0.39
CA PRO A 72 -14.03 -27.73 0.09
C PRO A 72 -15.39 -28.32 -0.31
N TRP A 73 -16.32 -27.49 -0.81
CA TRP A 73 -17.71 -27.81 -1.09
C TRP A 73 -18.09 -27.71 -2.59
N GLY A 74 -17.11 -27.49 -3.47
CA GLY A 74 -17.31 -27.51 -4.93
C GLY A 74 -16.77 -26.28 -5.66
N GLN A 75 -16.74 -26.37 -7.00
CA GLN A 75 -16.48 -25.25 -7.89
C GLN A 75 -17.73 -24.36 -7.90
N GLY A 76 -17.67 -23.22 -7.21
CA GLY A 76 -18.79 -22.30 -7.11
C GLY A 76 -18.34 -20.89 -7.41
N LEU A 77 -19.00 -20.25 -8.39
CA LEU A 77 -19.06 -18.81 -8.48
C LEU A 77 -19.75 -18.29 -7.21
N THR A 78 -19.00 -17.87 -6.21
CA THR A 78 -19.62 -17.15 -5.09
C THR A 78 -19.83 -15.71 -5.54
N ALA A 79 -20.92 -15.48 -6.28
CA ALA A 79 -21.47 -14.16 -6.43
C ALA A 79 -22.03 -13.75 -5.06
N VAL A 80 -21.20 -13.12 -4.23
CA VAL A 80 -21.71 -12.46 -3.03
C VAL A 80 -22.45 -11.23 -3.56
N GLY A 81 -23.77 -11.25 -3.44
CA GLY A 81 -24.66 -10.17 -3.82
C GLY A 81 -24.31 -8.87 -3.09
N LEU A 82 -23.32 -8.16 -3.62
CA LEU A 82 -23.35 -6.72 -3.59
C LEU A 82 -24.60 -6.36 -4.39
N ASN A 83 -25.56 -5.70 -3.77
CA ASN A 83 -26.49 -4.86 -4.53
C ASN A 83 -25.59 -4.00 -5.41
N PRO A 84 -25.47 -4.26 -6.73
CA PRO A 84 -24.80 -3.30 -7.57
C PRO A 84 -25.64 -2.04 -7.41
N PHE A 85 -25.00 -0.91 -7.18
CA PHE A 85 -25.68 0.38 -7.17
C PHE A 85 -26.13 0.68 -8.61
N GLN A 86 -27.09 -0.08 -9.13
CA GLN A 86 -27.86 0.22 -10.32
C GLN A 86 -29.00 1.14 -9.88
N GLY A 87 -28.65 2.38 -9.58
CA GLY A 87 -29.64 3.44 -9.50
C GLY A 87 -29.85 4.06 -10.86
N SER A 88 -30.91 3.68 -11.58
CA SER A 88 -31.88 4.72 -11.90
C SER A 88 -32.79 4.78 -10.68
N ALA A 89 -32.74 5.89 -9.95
CA ALA A 89 -33.52 6.07 -8.75
C ALA A 89 -35.02 6.04 -9.07
N THR A 90 -35.69 4.91 -8.80
CA THR A 90 -37.14 4.86 -8.54
C THR A 90 -37.48 3.68 -7.64
N GLY A 91 -37.85 3.96 -6.39
CA GLY A 91 -38.68 3.08 -5.57
C GLY A 91 -37.93 2.15 -4.61
N ARG A 92 -38.10 2.41 -3.31
CA ARG A 92 -37.90 1.44 -2.23
C ARG A 92 -38.61 0.12 -2.59
N ARG A 93 -37.86 -0.96 -2.79
CA ARG A 93 -38.32 -2.31 -2.43
C ARG A 93 -37.33 -2.93 -1.47
N SER A 94 -37.79 -3.01 -0.23
CA SER A 94 -37.25 -3.83 0.85
C SER A 94 -37.15 -5.28 0.39
N LEU A 95 -35.96 -5.88 0.47
CA LEU A 95 -35.78 -7.33 0.47
C LEU A 95 -36.31 -7.88 1.81
N ALA A 96 -37.63 -7.93 1.93
CA ALA A 96 -38.28 -8.96 2.72
C ALA A 96 -38.52 -10.14 1.78
N GLN A 97 -38.28 -11.37 2.26
CA GLN A 97 -38.64 -12.65 1.63
C GLN A 97 -37.61 -13.33 0.70
N ALA A 98 -36.39 -13.55 1.20
CA ALA A 98 -35.74 -14.83 0.93
C ALA A 98 -35.12 -15.33 2.25
N PRO A 99 -35.52 -16.50 2.77
CA PRO A 99 -34.85 -17.07 3.92
C PRO A 99 -33.46 -17.50 3.46
N VAL A 100 -32.44 -16.68 3.69
CA VAL A 100 -31.04 -17.10 3.54
C VAL A 100 -30.74 -18.01 4.73
N ALA A 101 -31.18 -19.27 4.62
CA ALA A 101 -30.74 -20.36 5.48
C ALA A 101 -29.31 -20.73 5.03
N GLY A 102 -28.36 -19.89 5.39
CA GLY A 102 -26.95 -20.08 5.07
C GLY A 102 -26.12 -19.14 5.90
N ARG A 103 -25.62 -19.62 7.04
CA ARG A 103 -24.46 -19.00 7.67
C ARG A 103 -23.37 -18.87 6.62
N LEU A 104 -22.74 -17.70 6.52
CA LEU A 104 -21.49 -17.54 5.78
C LEU A 104 -20.44 -18.41 6.50
N ASN A 105 -20.33 -19.68 6.11
CA ASN A 105 -19.38 -20.63 6.70
C ASN A 105 -17.98 -20.26 6.25
N ALA A 106 -17.36 -19.31 6.94
CA ALA A 106 -16.03 -18.79 6.62
C ALA A 106 -14.86 -19.67 7.10
N GLU A 107 -15.13 -20.87 7.61
CA GLU A 107 -14.10 -21.83 8.01
C GLU A 107 -14.14 -23.05 7.10
N GLY A 108 -13.49 -22.94 5.94
CA GLY A 108 -13.19 -24.09 5.09
C GLY A 108 -11.77 -24.60 5.35
N ASN A 109 -11.61 -25.85 5.78
CA ASN A 109 -10.32 -26.51 6.04
C ASN A 109 -9.49 -26.87 4.77
N LYS A 110 -9.66 -26.17 3.63
CA LYS A 110 -8.83 -26.41 2.42
C LYS A 110 -8.23 -25.11 1.87
N PRO A 111 -7.01 -25.16 1.30
CA PRO A 111 -6.37 -24.01 0.68
C PRO A 111 -7.20 -23.49 -0.51
N LEU A 112 -7.50 -22.20 -0.52
CA LEU A 112 -8.12 -21.51 -1.66
C LEU A 112 -7.04 -21.29 -2.74
N THR A 113 -7.37 -21.51 -4.02
CA THR A 113 -6.45 -21.26 -5.15
C THR A 113 -6.97 -20.12 -6.02
N PHE A 114 -6.15 -19.09 -6.22
CA PHE A 114 -6.51 -17.86 -6.94
C PHE A 114 -5.81 -17.80 -8.30
N ARG A 115 -6.49 -17.18 -9.27
CA ARG A 115 -5.88 -16.88 -10.57
C ARG A 115 -4.78 -15.84 -10.34
N LYS A 116 -3.56 -16.13 -10.78
CA LYS A 116 -2.50 -15.12 -10.86
C LYS A 116 -2.99 -13.99 -11.77
N PRO A 117 -2.72 -12.70 -11.46
CA PRO A 117 -3.00 -11.61 -12.39
C PRO A 117 -2.42 -11.98 -13.75
N ASP A 118 -3.22 -11.77 -14.80
CA ASP A 118 -2.68 -11.88 -16.15
C ASP A 118 -1.56 -10.83 -16.25
N ASP A 119 -0.35 -11.22 -16.68
CA ASP A 119 0.75 -10.31 -17.10
C ASP A 119 1.86 -9.84 -16.14
N TRP A 120 2.05 -10.43 -14.94
CA TRP A 120 3.21 -10.14 -14.06
C TRP A 120 4.59 -10.21 -14.75
N SER A 121 4.67 -10.82 -15.94
CA SER A 121 5.87 -10.93 -16.77
C SER A 121 6.28 -9.65 -17.53
N ASN A 122 5.46 -8.59 -17.58
CA ASN A 122 5.82 -7.34 -18.26
C ASN A 122 5.88 -6.15 -17.29
N PRO A 123 7.03 -5.93 -16.61
CA PRO A 123 7.20 -4.83 -15.68
C PRO A 123 7.20 -3.44 -16.35
N ASP A 124 7.11 -3.35 -17.68
CA ASP A 124 7.07 -2.09 -18.43
C ASP A 124 5.71 -1.82 -19.07
N ARG A 125 4.66 -2.57 -18.72
CA ARG A 125 3.31 -2.22 -19.19
C ARG A 125 2.92 -0.88 -18.59
N VAL A 126 2.81 0.13 -19.45
CA VAL A 126 2.16 1.38 -19.11
C VAL A 126 0.91 1.49 -19.96
N GLN A 127 -0.26 1.36 -19.32
CA GLN A 127 -1.53 1.63 -19.98
C GLN A 127 -1.77 3.14 -20.04
N TYR A 128 -1.05 3.84 -20.93
CA TYR A 128 -1.37 5.22 -21.25
C TYR A 128 -2.67 5.25 -22.08
N GLY A 129 -3.81 5.51 -21.43
CA GLY A 129 -5.06 5.85 -22.13
C GLY A 129 -5.95 4.68 -22.54
N SER A 130 -5.54 3.43 -22.29
CA SER A 130 -6.44 2.27 -22.38
C SER A 130 -6.94 1.93 -20.98
N ARG A 131 -8.25 1.82 -20.79
CA ARG A 131 -8.81 1.33 -19.52
C ARG A 131 -8.37 -0.12 -19.31
N SER A 132 -7.96 -0.45 -18.10
CA SER A 132 -7.80 -1.83 -17.68
C SER A 132 -9.06 -2.66 -17.97
N VAL A 133 -8.88 -3.97 -18.20
CA VAL A 133 -9.97 -4.90 -18.51
C VAL A 133 -10.88 -4.98 -17.29
N ILE A 134 -12.12 -4.55 -17.49
CA ILE A 134 -13.01 -4.01 -16.47
C ILE A 134 -13.40 -5.10 -15.46
N GLY A 135 -12.85 -5.06 -14.24
CA GLY A 135 -13.53 -5.62 -13.06
C GLY A 135 -14.94 -5.02 -12.96
N ALA A 136 -15.94 -5.75 -12.45
CA ALA A 136 -17.34 -5.32 -12.52
C ALA A 136 -17.53 -3.84 -12.07
N PRO A 137 -18.27 -2.98 -12.80
CA PRO A 137 -18.44 -1.57 -12.43
C PRO A 137 -18.82 -1.39 -10.96
N GLY A 138 -18.07 -0.55 -10.25
CA GLY A 138 -18.27 -0.29 -8.81
C GLY A 138 -17.45 -1.19 -7.87
N THR A 139 -16.62 -2.09 -8.40
CA THR A 139 -15.70 -2.91 -7.58
C THR A 139 -14.32 -2.26 -7.43
N PHE A 140 -13.88 -1.42 -8.36
CA PHE A 140 -12.53 -0.83 -8.34
C PHE A 140 -12.56 0.70 -8.25
N ASN A 141 -11.39 1.29 -7.98
CA ASN A 141 -11.21 2.74 -7.91
C ASN A 141 -10.31 3.20 -9.06
N HIS A 142 -10.81 4.02 -9.98
CA HIS A 142 -10.06 4.46 -11.16
C HIS A 142 -8.68 5.10 -10.85
N LEU A 143 -8.55 5.81 -9.74
CA LEU A 143 -7.27 6.41 -9.36
C LEU A 143 -6.31 5.36 -8.80
N THR A 144 -6.78 4.45 -7.94
CA THR A 144 -5.99 3.30 -7.48
C THR A 144 -5.55 2.43 -8.65
N ASP A 145 -6.46 2.16 -9.56
CA ASP A 145 -6.26 1.37 -10.77
C ASP A 145 -5.16 1.99 -11.65
N ALA A 146 -5.27 3.28 -11.98
CA ALA A 146 -4.24 3.99 -12.75
C ALA A 146 -2.85 4.01 -12.07
N ILE A 147 -2.80 3.95 -10.73
CA ILE A 147 -1.54 3.85 -9.98
C ILE A 147 -0.99 2.43 -10.06
N PHE A 148 -1.83 1.39 -10.00
CA PHE A 148 -1.38 0.00 -10.06
C PHE A 148 -1.11 -0.50 -11.48
N ASP A 149 -1.74 0.11 -12.50
CA ASP A 149 -1.46 -0.08 -13.92
C ASP A 149 -0.02 0.29 -14.33
N VAL A 150 0.71 0.99 -13.45
CA VAL A 150 2.15 1.21 -13.60
C VAL A 150 2.88 0.20 -12.71
N THR A 151 3.62 -0.73 -13.31
CA THR A 151 4.28 -1.81 -12.57
C THR A 151 5.22 -1.28 -11.49
N ALA A 152 5.99 -0.23 -11.79
CA ALA A 152 6.91 0.36 -10.83
C ALA A 152 6.19 0.76 -9.54
N THR A 153 5.05 1.47 -9.63
CA THR A 153 4.26 1.91 -8.47
C THR A 153 3.52 0.75 -7.79
N ARG A 154 3.09 -0.28 -8.52
CA ARG A 154 2.56 -1.52 -7.93
C ARG A 154 3.63 -2.24 -7.09
N ILE A 155 4.85 -2.36 -7.60
CA ILE A 155 5.99 -2.94 -6.85
C ILE A 155 6.33 -2.07 -5.64
N MET A 156 6.40 -0.74 -5.79
CA MET A 156 6.63 0.19 -4.69
C MET A 156 5.59 0.00 -3.57
N TYR A 157 4.32 -0.10 -3.94
CA TYR A 157 3.23 -0.33 -2.99
C TYR A 157 3.39 -1.67 -2.24
N LEU A 158 3.59 -2.78 -2.95
CA LEU A 158 3.71 -4.11 -2.33
C LEU A 158 4.95 -4.22 -1.44
N ARG A 159 6.08 -3.64 -1.87
CA ARG A 159 7.29 -3.52 -1.03
C ARG A 159 7.02 -2.71 0.22
N ARG A 160 6.41 -1.53 0.10
CA ARG A 160 6.08 -0.69 1.25
C ARG A 160 5.12 -1.40 2.20
N LEU A 161 4.09 -2.07 1.68
CA LEU A 161 3.17 -2.85 2.48
C LEU A 161 3.89 -3.98 3.22
N ARG A 162 4.83 -4.67 2.58
CA ARG A 162 5.67 -5.67 3.25
C ARG A 162 6.49 -5.07 4.39
N THR A 163 7.20 -3.98 4.16
CA THR A 163 7.99 -3.28 5.19
C THR A 163 7.12 -2.86 6.38
N LEU A 164 5.93 -2.30 6.10
CA LEU A 164 4.98 -1.94 7.14
C LEU A 164 4.40 -3.16 7.85
N ALA A 165 4.17 -4.27 7.14
CA ALA A 165 3.68 -5.49 7.75
C ALA A 165 4.70 -6.08 8.74
N ASP A 166 5.97 -6.16 8.34
CA ASP A 166 7.06 -6.62 9.22
C ASP A 166 7.18 -5.71 10.46
N LYS A 167 7.12 -4.39 10.29
CA LYS A 167 7.19 -3.42 11.40
C LYS A 167 5.97 -3.46 12.33
N TYR A 168 4.77 -3.47 11.78
CA TYR A 168 3.55 -3.27 12.56
C TYR A 168 2.94 -4.56 13.11
N TYR A 169 3.01 -5.64 12.34
CA TYR A 169 2.53 -6.97 12.73
C TYR A 169 3.67 -7.86 13.20
N GLY A 170 4.77 -7.95 12.44
CA GLY A 170 5.88 -8.85 12.74
C GLY A 170 6.60 -8.53 14.05
N GLN A 171 6.75 -7.23 14.37
CA GLN A 171 7.31 -6.76 15.65
C GLN A 171 6.24 -6.53 16.73
N ASN A 172 4.99 -6.96 16.49
CA ASN A 172 3.87 -6.81 17.42
C ASN A 172 3.58 -5.35 17.83
N ARG A 173 3.97 -4.36 17.01
CA ARG A 173 3.89 -2.93 17.36
C ARG A 173 2.45 -2.46 17.47
N LEU A 174 1.54 -2.91 16.60
CA LEU A 174 0.11 -2.58 16.70
C LEU A 174 -0.51 -3.08 17.99
N ARG A 175 -0.12 -4.28 18.45
CA ARG A 175 -0.59 -4.83 19.73
C ARG A 175 -0.12 -3.97 20.90
N GLN A 176 1.16 -3.59 20.93
CA GLN A 176 1.69 -2.69 21.96
C GLN A 176 0.94 -1.35 21.99
N MET A 177 0.61 -0.80 20.83
CA MET A 177 -0.18 0.44 20.73
C MET A 177 -1.61 0.24 21.27
N ALA A 178 -2.26 -0.87 20.95
CA ALA A 178 -3.59 -1.21 21.48
C ALA A 178 -3.57 -1.38 23.00
N ASP A 179 -2.58 -2.09 23.55
CA ASP A 179 -2.41 -2.31 24.99
C ASP A 179 -2.19 -0.98 25.74
N ALA A 180 -1.29 -0.13 25.22
CA ALA A 180 -1.00 1.17 25.80
C ALA A 180 -2.22 2.10 25.77
N LEU A 181 -2.95 2.12 24.65
CA LEU A 181 -4.16 2.92 24.53
C LEU A 181 -5.27 2.42 25.47
N TYR A 182 -5.52 1.12 25.51
CA TYR A 182 -6.52 0.52 26.39
C TYR A 182 -6.23 0.81 27.86
N THR A 183 -4.98 0.66 28.29
CA THR A 183 -4.53 0.98 29.66
C THR A 183 -4.85 2.43 30.02
N LYS A 184 -4.66 3.36 29.08
CA LYS A 184 -4.94 4.79 29.30
C LYS A 184 -6.44 5.10 29.41
N ILE A 185 -7.29 4.45 28.60
CA ILE A 185 -8.71 4.80 28.50
C ILE A 185 -9.59 3.99 29.44
N GLN A 186 -9.17 2.81 29.90
CA GLN A 186 -10.03 1.90 30.66
C GLN A 186 -10.60 2.52 31.95
N PRO A 187 -9.85 3.28 32.77
CA PRO A 187 -10.40 3.87 33.99
C PRO A 187 -11.51 4.89 33.72
N VAL A 188 -11.32 5.73 32.69
CA VAL A 188 -12.33 6.74 32.32
C VAL A 188 -13.53 6.11 31.60
N ALA A 189 -13.31 5.08 30.77
CA ALA A 189 -14.39 4.31 30.15
C ALA A 189 -15.24 3.59 31.20
N ALA A 190 -14.64 3.10 32.29
CA ALA A 190 -15.37 2.48 33.39
C ALA A 190 -16.27 3.50 34.12
N LEU A 191 -15.77 4.72 34.37
CA LEU A 191 -16.56 5.82 34.94
C LEU A 191 -17.71 6.21 34.01
N ASP A 192 -17.46 6.40 32.72
CA ASP A 192 -18.50 6.68 31.73
C ASP A 192 -19.57 5.58 31.72
N ASN A 193 -19.16 4.32 31.83
CA ASN A 193 -20.10 3.21 31.83
C ASN A 193 -21.00 3.17 33.08
N THR A 194 -20.57 3.76 34.21
CA THR A 194 -21.46 3.90 35.38
C THR A 194 -22.63 4.83 35.12
N VAL A 195 -22.46 5.81 34.22
CA VAL A 195 -23.49 6.80 33.87
C VAL A 195 -24.32 6.32 32.69
N TRP A 196 -23.66 5.89 31.61
CA TRP A 196 -24.31 5.66 30.32
C TRP A 196 -24.71 4.20 30.07
N GLN A 197 -24.13 3.24 30.81
CA GLN A 197 -24.41 1.81 30.70
C GLN A 197 -24.29 1.27 29.26
N ARG A 198 -23.25 1.72 28.52
CA ARG A 198 -23.00 1.35 27.11
C ARG A 198 -21.83 0.37 26.91
N GLY A 199 -21.11 0.02 27.97
CA GLY A 199 -19.91 -0.84 27.95
C GLY A 199 -18.63 -0.09 28.29
N ASP A 200 -17.60 -0.83 28.67
CA ASP A 200 -16.29 -0.32 29.15
C ASP A 200 -15.18 -0.43 28.09
N GLY A 201 -15.53 -0.77 26.84
CA GLY A 201 -14.58 -0.96 25.74
C GLY A 201 -13.76 -2.26 25.78
N SER A 202 -13.86 -3.06 26.84
CA SER A 202 -13.06 -4.29 27.02
C SER A 202 -13.25 -5.30 25.89
N ARG A 203 -14.48 -5.42 25.39
CA ARG A 203 -14.82 -6.29 24.26
C ARG A 203 -14.09 -5.89 22.98
N GLY A 204 -14.09 -4.59 22.64
CA GLY A 204 -13.43 -4.08 21.44
C GLY A 204 -11.91 -4.26 21.52
N TYR A 205 -11.33 -4.00 22.68
CA TYR A 205 -9.91 -4.28 22.93
C TYR A 205 -9.56 -5.76 22.75
N LYS A 206 -10.35 -6.68 23.33
CA LYS A 206 -10.15 -8.12 23.13
C LYS A 206 -10.22 -8.47 21.64
N GLN A 207 -11.22 -8.00 20.92
CA GLN A 207 -11.37 -8.27 19.49
C GLN A 207 -10.16 -7.79 18.66
N ILE A 208 -9.69 -6.57 18.91
CA ILE A 208 -8.50 -6.01 18.25
C ILE A 208 -7.27 -6.89 18.49
N THR A 209 -7.09 -7.35 19.73
CA THR A 209 -5.86 -8.00 20.17
C THR A 209 -5.83 -9.51 19.96
N THR A 210 -6.99 -10.17 19.87
CA THR A 210 -7.09 -11.63 19.71
C THR A 210 -7.54 -12.06 18.32
N GLU A 211 -8.16 -11.16 17.54
CA GLU A 211 -8.68 -11.49 16.21
C GLU A 211 -8.03 -10.61 15.15
N PHE A 212 -8.30 -9.30 15.14
CA PHE A 212 -7.90 -8.42 14.03
C PHE A 212 -6.39 -8.41 13.77
N ILE A 213 -5.59 -8.08 14.79
CA ILE A 213 -4.14 -7.98 14.63
C ILE A 213 -3.54 -9.36 14.26
N PRO A 214 -3.83 -10.46 14.99
CA PRO A 214 -3.29 -11.78 14.63
C PRO A 214 -3.71 -12.26 13.24
N ILE A 215 -5.00 -12.14 12.88
CA ILE A 215 -5.51 -12.61 11.59
C ILE A 215 -4.89 -11.83 10.45
N ARG A 216 -4.85 -10.49 10.55
CA ARG A 216 -4.24 -9.66 9.50
C ARG A 216 -2.73 -9.86 9.40
N GLY A 217 -2.06 -10.06 10.54
CA GLY A 217 -0.66 -10.44 10.59
C GLY A 217 -0.39 -11.74 9.82
N LYS A 218 -1.18 -12.80 10.08
CA LYS A 218 -1.11 -14.07 9.36
C LYS A 218 -1.36 -13.92 7.86
N GLN A 219 -2.36 -13.13 7.47
CA GLN A 219 -2.63 -12.86 6.06
C GLN A 219 -1.41 -12.24 5.38
N LEU A 220 -0.89 -11.14 5.91
CA LEU A 220 0.21 -10.40 5.28
C LEU A 220 1.55 -11.15 5.33
N LEU A 221 1.87 -11.78 6.47
CA LEU A 221 3.19 -12.35 6.73
C LEU A 221 3.32 -13.85 6.43
N GLU A 222 2.21 -14.57 6.26
CA GLU A 222 2.22 -15.99 5.91
C GLU A 222 1.47 -16.25 4.60
N THR A 223 0.23 -15.79 4.46
CA THR A 223 -0.61 -16.13 3.29
C THR A 223 -0.11 -15.44 2.02
N TYR A 224 0.22 -14.15 2.13
CA TYR A 224 0.69 -13.33 1.01
C TYR A 224 2.21 -13.26 0.89
N ALA A 225 2.95 -13.81 1.85
CA ALA A 225 4.40 -13.87 1.79
C ALA A 225 4.90 -14.90 0.76
N PRO A 226 6.18 -14.86 0.36
CA PRO A 226 6.76 -15.89 -0.49
C PRO A 226 6.60 -17.28 0.12
N GLY A 227 6.17 -18.26 -0.69
CA GLY A 227 5.87 -19.62 -0.24
C GLY A 227 4.51 -19.79 0.45
N GLY A 228 3.76 -18.69 0.65
CA GLY A 228 2.38 -18.72 1.14
C GLY A 228 1.40 -19.31 0.12
N ALA A 229 0.15 -19.50 0.55
CA ALA A 229 -0.91 -20.00 -0.31
C ALA A 229 -1.20 -19.06 -1.51
N ASN A 230 -1.06 -17.74 -1.31
CA ASN A 230 -1.36 -16.70 -2.30
C ASN A 230 -0.23 -15.68 -2.36
N PRO A 231 0.98 -16.03 -2.81
CA PRO A 231 2.12 -15.13 -2.72
C PRO A 231 1.89 -13.86 -3.55
N LEU A 232 1.87 -12.70 -2.89
CA LEU A 232 1.68 -11.37 -3.47
C LEU A 232 2.74 -10.36 -2.99
N LEU A 233 3.11 -10.43 -1.71
CA LEU A 233 4.13 -9.56 -1.12
C LEU A 233 5.53 -10.11 -1.42
N PRO A 234 6.53 -9.24 -1.57
CA PRO A 234 7.91 -9.67 -1.68
C PRO A 234 8.39 -10.30 -0.36
N ALA A 235 9.58 -10.92 -0.42
CA ALA A 235 10.30 -11.37 0.77
C ALA A 235 10.58 -10.19 1.73
N ALA A 236 10.89 -10.51 2.98
CA ALA A 236 11.37 -9.53 3.94
C ALA A 236 12.53 -8.73 3.33
N GLN A 237 12.55 -7.41 3.59
CA GLN A 237 13.65 -6.58 3.13
C GLN A 237 14.95 -7.03 3.80
N VAL A 238 16.02 -7.06 3.02
CA VAL A 238 17.36 -7.38 3.52
C VAL A 238 17.91 -6.25 4.37
N PRO A 239 18.89 -6.53 5.25
CA PRO A 239 19.57 -5.49 6.00
C PRO A 239 20.12 -4.41 5.07
N SER A 240 20.08 -3.16 5.52
CA SER A 240 20.61 -1.99 4.80
C SER A 240 22.09 -2.15 4.41
N SER A 241 22.86 -2.90 5.21
CA SER A 241 24.26 -3.27 4.92
C SER A 241 24.45 -4.12 3.67
N SER A 242 23.40 -4.79 3.19
CA SER A 242 23.40 -5.61 1.97
C SER A 242 22.86 -4.86 0.75
N VAL A 243 22.44 -3.60 0.92
CA VAL A 243 21.91 -2.76 -0.16
C VAL A 243 23.02 -1.93 -0.77
N VAL A 244 23.08 -1.93 -2.10
CA VAL A 244 23.98 -1.07 -2.87
C VAL A 244 23.15 -0.17 -3.77
N ILE A 245 23.29 1.14 -3.58
CA ILE A 245 22.67 2.17 -4.42
C ILE A 245 23.73 2.80 -5.29
N GLY A 246 23.46 2.89 -6.59
CA GLY A 246 24.33 3.50 -7.56
C GLY A 246 23.85 4.87 -7.98
N TRP A 247 24.76 5.70 -8.46
CA TRP A 247 24.42 6.89 -9.24
C TRP A 247 23.90 6.51 -10.61
N GLY A 248 22.75 7.09 -10.98
CA GLY A 248 22.22 7.04 -12.33
C GLY A 248 22.64 8.26 -13.18
N PRO A 249 22.02 8.45 -14.34
CA PRO A 249 22.20 9.65 -15.15
C PRO A 249 21.94 10.92 -14.34
N SER A 250 22.67 12.00 -14.65
CA SER A 250 22.46 13.30 -14.03
C SER A 250 22.53 14.40 -15.06
N ASP A 251 21.86 15.50 -14.77
CA ASP A 251 21.97 16.74 -15.51
C ASP A 251 22.16 17.87 -14.51
N SER A 252 23.40 18.32 -14.38
CA SER A 252 23.75 19.51 -13.62
C SER A 252 23.98 20.72 -14.54
N SER A 253 23.75 20.54 -15.85
CA SER A 253 24.06 21.51 -16.88
C SER A 253 22.87 22.43 -17.15
N SER A 254 22.70 23.46 -16.32
CA SER A 254 22.11 24.72 -16.82
C SER A 254 22.42 25.90 -15.92
N SER A 255 22.65 27.04 -16.56
CA SER A 255 22.68 28.38 -15.99
C SER A 255 21.41 28.77 -15.22
N SER A 256 20.36 27.94 -15.19
CA SER A 256 19.11 28.22 -14.47
C SER A 256 18.86 27.33 -13.24
N LYS A 257 19.60 26.23 -12.99
CA LYS A 257 19.34 25.21 -11.93
C LYS A 257 17.92 24.60 -11.91
N GLN A 258 16.98 25.17 -12.64
CA GLN A 258 15.56 24.85 -12.59
C GLN A 258 15.24 23.46 -13.14
N GLN A 259 16.09 22.92 -14.02
CA GLN A 259 15.88 21.61 -14.64
C GLN A 259 16.91 20.56 -14.20
N ALA A 260 17.76 20.91 -13.23
CA ALA A 260 18.85 20.06 -12.78
C ALA A 260 18.33 18.86 -11.98
N PHE A 261 19.03 17.73 -12.10
CA PHE A 261 18.77 16.53 -11.33
C PHE A 261 20.03 15.67 -11.16
N VAL A 262 20.04 14.90 -10.08
CA VAL A 262 20.88 13.71 -9.92
C VAL A 262 19.98 12.50 -9.75
N SER A 263 20.48 11.29 -10.01
CA SER A 263 19.64 10.10 -9.93
C SER A 263 20.27 8.99 -9.11
N LEU A 264 19.42 8.20 -8.48
CA LEU A 264 19.78 7.00 -7.73
C LEU A 264 19.13 5.78 -8.39
N GLN A 265 19.85 4.68 -8.42
CA GLN A 265 19.41 3.39 -8.95
C GLN A 265 19.78 2.27 -7.98
N LEU A 266 19.00 1.20 -7.95
CA LEU A 266 19.36 0.01 -7.19
C LEU A 266 20.39 -0.81 -8.00
N SER A 267 21.66 -0.80 -7.59
CA SER A 267 22.75 -1.48 -8.32
C SER A 267 22.78 -2.99 -8.07
N SER A 268 22.46 -3.42 -6.86
CA SER A 268 22.27 -4.83 -6.52
C SER A 268 21.33 -4.96 -5.33
N PRO A 269 20.21 -5.69 -5.44
CA PRO A 269 19.52 -6.14 -4.26
C PRO A 269 20.34 -7.27 -3.69
N GLY A 270 21.13 -7.05 -2.64
CA GLY A 270 21.73 -8.15 -1.91
C GLY A 270 20.61 -9.00 -1.29
N GLY A 271 20.09 -10.01 -2.00
CA GLY A 271 19.11 -10.99 -1.50
C GLY A 271 17.66 -10.54 -1.29
N SER A 272 17.28 -9.26 -1.49
CA SER A 272 15.92 -8.74 -1.17
C SER A 272 14.87 -8.88 -2.27
N GLY A 273 15.25 -9.32 -3.46
CA GLY A 273 14.42 -9.17 -4.67
C GLY A 273 14.46 -7.75 -5.23
N ASP A 274 13.70 -7.49 -6.29
CA ASP A 274 13.81 -6.35 -7.21
C ASP A 274 13.37 -4.97 -6.64
N SER A 275 13.35 -4.79 -5.30
CA SER A 275 12.99 -3.50 -4.68
C SER A 275 13.46 -3.35 -3.23
N VAL A 276 13.72 -2.10 -2.81
CA VAL A 276 14.13 -1.70 -1.46
C VAL A 276 13.34 -0.46 -1.01
N ASP A 277 12.65 -0.55 0.12
CA ASP A 277 12.04 0.59 0.81
C ASP A 277 13.11 1.39 1.55
N ILE A 278 13.31 2.63 1.12
CA ILE A 278 14.28 3.58 1.67
C ILE A 278 13.59 4.69 2.45
N SER A 279 12.33 4.52 2.84
CA SER A 279 11.59 5.47 3.67
C SER A 279 12.37 5.82 4.94
N GLY A 280 12.62 7.11 5.16
CA GLY A 280 13.36 7.58 6.35
C GLY A 280 14.88 7.52 6.22
N TRP A 281 15.42 6.91 5.14
CA TRP A 281 16.85 6.96 4.86
C TRP A 281 17.28 8.39 4.57
N LYS A 282 18.56 8.70 4.79
CA LYS A 282 19.09 10.06 4.71
C LYS A 282 20.25 10.13 3.73
N LEU A 283 20.07 10.96 2.70
CA LEU A 283 21.11 11.35 1.77
C LEU A 283 21.70 12.69 2.23
N ALA A 284 23.00 12.75 2.50
CA ALA A 284 23.67 13.96 2.95
C ALA A 284 24.82 14.32 2.02
N ARG A 285 24.87 15.59 1.62
CA ARG A 285 26.02 16.14 0.88
C ARG A 285 27.07 16.62 1.88
N GLN A 286 28.33 16.26 1.67
CA GLN A 286 29.42 16.77 2.50
C GLN A 286 29.47 18.31 2.44
N GLY A 287 29.40 18.96 3.60
CA GLY A 287 29.38 20.43 3.71
C GLY A 287 28.10 21.10 3.18
N GLY A 288 27.05 20.33 2.87
CA GLY A 288 25.78 20.81 2.34
C GLY A 288 24.57 20.35 3.17
N PRO A 289 23.34 20.58 2.65
CA PRO A 289 22.14 20.10 3.31
C PRO A 289 22.03 18.57 3.22
N SER A 290 21.07 18.03 3.97
CA SER A 290 20.68 16.63 3.91
C SER A 290 19.21 16.50 3.57
N PHE A 291 18.85 15.37 2.98
CA PHE A 291 17.49 15.02 2.59
C PHE A 291 17.11 13.66 3.18
N THR A 292 15.94 13.61 3.81
CA THR A 292 15.35 12.36 4.29
C THR A 292 14.26 11.92 3.32
N PHE A 293 14.38 10.71 2.80
CA PHE A 293 13.42 10.17 1.85
C PHE A 293 12.03 10.05 2.52
N PRO A 294 10.97 10.61 1.90
CA PRO A 294 9.62 10.52 2.43
C PRO A 294 9.14 9.07 2.58
N SER A 295 8.17 8.86 3.48
CA SER A 295 7.53 7.55 3.62
C SER A 295 6.88 7.10 2.31
N GLY A 296 7.12 5.85 1.92
CA GLY A 296 6.68 5.30 0.63
C GLY A 296 7.72 5.40 -0.48
N THR A 297 8.91 5.97 -0.22
CA THR A 297 10.00 5.96 -1.20
C THR A 297 10.59 4.56 -1.31
N VAL A 298 10.37 3.90 -2.44
CA VAL A 298 10.90 2.57 -2.74
C VAL A 298 11.72 2.64 -4.02
N LEU A 299 12.96 2.19 -3.96
CA LEU A 299 13.77 1.94 -5.15
C LEU A 299 13.37 0.60 -5.73
N VAL A 300 13.06 0.56 -7.02
CA VAL A 300 12.76 -0.65 -7.78
C VAL A 300 13.92 -0.89 -8.74
N LYS A 301 14.30 -2.15 -8.91
CA LYS A 301 15.33 -2.54 -9.87
C LYS A 301 14.95 -2.02 -11.26
N ASP A 302 15.94 -1.51 -11.97
CA ASP A 302 15.82 -0.93 -13.32
C ASP A 302 14.91 0.32 -13.42
N VAL A 303 14.37 0.81 -12.30
CA VAL A 303 13.69 2.11 -12.19
C VAL A 303 14.65 3.14 -11.60
N THR A 304 14.73 4.31 -12.23
CA THR A 304 15.60 5.41 -11.78
C THR A 304 14.83 6.40 -10.94
N LEU A 305 15.30 6.67 -9.72
CA LEU A 305 14.81 7.77 -8.89
C LEU A 305 15.60 9.04 -9.23
N HIS A 306 14.91 10.06 -9.74
CA HIS A 306 15.46 11.38 -10.00
C HIS A 306 15.22 12.32 -8.82
N LEU A 307 16.26 13.01 -8.37
CA LEU A 307 16.21 14.01 -7.31
C LEU A 307 16.43 15.39 -7.94
N SER A 308 15.46 16.29 -7.78
CA SER A 308 15.53 17.65 -8.31
C SER A 308 15.13 18.68 -7.27
N GLU A 309 15.82 19.81 -7.21
CA GLU A 309 15.45 20.94 -6.34
C GLU A 309 14.19 21.66 -6.85
N ASN A 310 13.87 21.47 -8.14
CA ASN A 310 12.72 22.09 -8.81
C ASN A 310 12.04 21.07 -9.74
N VAL A 311 11.11 20.29 -9.18
CA VAL A 311 10.38 19.27 -9.93
C VAL A 311 9.49 19.83 -11.03
N LYS A 312 8.99 21.07 -10.88
CA LYS A 312 8.21 21.76 -11.93
C LYS A 312 9.09 22.07 -13.14
N GLY A 313 10.30 22.57 -12.90
CA GLY A 313 11.29 22.79 -13.95
C GLY A 313 11.78 21.47 -14.55
N PHE A 314 12.04 20.44 -13.75
CA PHE A 314 12.33 19.08 -14.24
C PHE A 314 11.25 18.56 -15.20
N ARG A 315 9.96 18.74 -14.87
CA ARG A 315 8.86 18.33 -15.75
C ARG A 315 8.80 19.12 -17.06
N SER A 316 9.33 20.34 -17.09
CA SER A 316 9.39 21.20 -18.29
C SER A 316 10.54 20.90 -19.25
N ARG A 317 11.38 19.89 -18.94
CA ARG A 317 12.52 19.49 -19.77
C ARG A 317 12.09 19.08 -21.18
N SER A 318 12.88 19.46 -22.18
CA SER A 318 12.70 19.07 -23.58
C SER A 318 13.36 17.72 -23.90
N SER A 319 14.41 17.36 -23.16
CA SER A 319 15.13 16.09 -23.25
C SER A 319 14.80 15.17 -22.08
N SER A 320 14.79 13.86 -22.34
CA SER A 320 14.59 12.85 -21.31
C SER A 320 15.67 12.94 -20.22
N PRO A 321 15.36 12.64 -18.94
CA PRO A 321 14.01 12.36 -18.44
C PRO A 321 13.13 13.62 -18.45
N LYS A 322 11.87 13.50 -18.86
CA LYS A 322 10.88 14.60 -18.96
C LYS A 322 9.46 14.16 -18.60
N ALA A 323 8.52 15.11 -18.57
CA ALA A 323 7.11 14.79 -18.35
C ALA A 323 6.57 13.80 -19.40
N GLY A 324 5.67 12.92 -18.98
CA GLY A 324 5.03 11.91 -19.83
C GLY A 324 5.79 10.58 -19.93
N GLU A 325 6.96 10.44 -19.30
CA GLU A 325 7.79 9.23 -19.37
C GLU A 325 7.66 8.32 -18.12
N ALA A 326 6.65 8.54 -17.28
CA ALA A 326 6.48 7.86 -15.97
C ALA A 326 7.74 7.86 -15.07
N ALA A 327 8.60 8.86 -15.23
CA ALA A 327 9.83 9.00 -14.44
C ALA A 327 9.52 9.16 -12.94
N PHE A 328 10.21 8.40 -12.09
CA PHE A 328 10.13 8.53 -10.64
C PHE A 328 10.99 9.73 -10.19
N VAL A 329 10.35 10.78 -9.69
CA VAL A 329 11.02 12.03 -9.30
C VAL A 329 10.60 12.46 -7.90
N LEU A 330 11.56 12.94 -7.11
CA LEU A 330 11.32 13.56 -5.81
C LEU A 330 11.91 14.97 -5.76
N GLN A 331 11.18 15.88 -5.12
CA GLN A 331 11.71 17.19 -4.80
C GLN A 331 12.66 17.11 -3.59
N VAL A 332 13.84 17.71 -3.73
CA VAL A 332 14.84 17.82 -2.67
C VAL A 332 15.08 19.27 -2.25
N PRO A 333 15.62 19.54 -1.05
CA PRO A 333 15.87 20.90 -0.60
C PRO A 333 16.90 21.64 -1.49
N PRO A 334 16.79 22.96 -1.65
CA PRO A 334 17.79 23.76 -2.35
C PRO A 334 19.19 23.60 -1.77
N GLY A 335 20.20 23.55 -2.63
CA GLY A 335 21.61 23.36 -2.27
C GLY A 335 22.03 21.90 -2.08
N LEU A 336 21.11 20.95 -2.20
CA LEU A 336 21.44 19.53 -2.15
C LEU A 336 22.23 19.12 -3.40
N LEU A 337 21.84 19.58 -4.60
CA LEU A 337 22.52 19.26 -5.84
C LEU A 337 23.84 20.05 -5.98
N PRO A 338 24.94 19.42 -6.45
CA PRO A 338 26.22 20.10 -6.61
C PRO A 338 26.21 21.12 -7.74
N ASP A 339 26.97 22.19 -7.56
CA ASP A 339 27.36 23.08 -8.66
C ASP A 339 28.40 22.34 -9.52
N GLY A 340 28.03 21.93 -10.74
CA GLY A 340 29.01 21.43 -11.72
C GLY A 340 29.32 19.92 -11.73
N GLY A 341 28.40 19.04 -11.34
CA GLY A 341 28.49 17.60 -11.62
C GLY A 341 28.81 16.69 -10.43
N SER A 342 28.90 15.38 -10.70
CA SER A 342 28.90 14.24 -9.76
C SER A 342 30.10 14.13 -8.79
N GLY A 343 30.96 15.14 -8.70
CA GLY A 343 32.16 15.15 -7.85
C GLY A 343 31.92 15.47 -6.37
N ALA A 344 30.66 15.67 -5.94
CA ALA A 344 30.35 15.85 -4.53
C ALA A 344 30.43 14.54 -3.77
N SER A 345 31.06 14.53 -2.59
CA SER A 345 30.99 13.40 -1.68
C SER A 345 29.63 13.39 -1.00
N TRP A 346 28.92 12.28 -1.15
CA TRP A 346 27.64 12.03 -0.51
C TRP A 346 27.74 10.86 0.43
N THR A 347 26.97 10.92 1.51
CA THR A 347 26.75 9.78 2.39
C THR A 347 25.27 9.40 2.36
N LEU A 348 25.03 8.10 2.42
CA LEU A 348 23.70 7.54 2.57
C LEU A 348 23.66 6.74 3.88
N THR A 349 22.67 7.02 4.71
CA THR A 349 22.39 6.23 5.91
C THR A 349 20.96 5.73 5.90
N ASP A 350 20.72 4.59 6.52
CA ASP A 350 19.36 4.10 6.74
C ASP A 350 18.59 4.92 7.79
N ASP A 351 17.35 4.52 8.09
CA ASP A 351 16.47 5.20 9.04
C ASP A 351 16.93 5.05 10.51
N GLN A 352 17.93 4.21 10.77
CA GLN A 352 18.58 4.05 12.08
C GLN A 352 19.99 4.69 12.12
N GLY A 353 20.42 5.32 11.02
CA GLY A 353 21.71 5.98 10.91
C GLY A 353 22.88 5.07 10.54
N ALA A 354 22.64 3.79 10.20
CA ALA A 354 23.70 2.92 9.71
C ALA A 354 24.08 3.29 8.27
N ALA A 355 25.38 3.24 7.95
CA ALA A 355 25.87 3.57 6.61
C ALA A 355 25.39 2.55 5.56
N VAL A 356 24.97 3.07 4.40
CA VAL A 356 24.58 2.30 3.23
C VAL A 356 25.57 2.56 2.11
N LYS A 357 25.91 1.51 1.35
CA LYS A 357 26.84 1.61 0.23
C LYS A 357 26.23 2.45 -0.91
N LEU A 358 26.90 3.54 -1.26
CA LEU A 358 26.57 4.44 -2.36
C LEU A 358 27.75 4.45 -3.34
N GLU A 359 27.54 4.05 -4.60
CA GLU A 359 28.59 3.86 -5.62
C GLU A 359 28.38 4.66 -6.90
#